data_AF-A0AAW5TWW0-F1
#
_entry.id   AF-A0AAW5TWW0-F1
#
_cell.length_a   1.000
_cell.length_b   1.000
_cell.length_c   1.000
_cell.angle_alpha   90.00
_cell.angle_beta   90.00
_cell.angle_gamma   90.00
#
_symmetry.space_group_name_H-M   'P 1'
#
loop_
_entity.id
_entity.type
_entity.pdbx_description
1 polymer ?
#
loop_
_entity_poly.entity_id
_entity_poly.type
_entity_poly.pdbx_seq_one_letter_code
_entity_poly.pdbx_strand_id
1 'polypeptide(L)'
;MFGFLKPAPDAEQKISEEKVPRLYKMWQTRVLISTAFVYIGYYIIRLIFTVQQNDISKAYGFSMGQIGTILSMFGIGYGISKLIMGTLADRANPNRYVATGLIVSAIINALYGANPKFWDDCLSDVT
;
A
#
# COMPACT_ATOMS: atom_id res chain seq x y z
N MET A 1 -7.33 18.50 9.17
CA MET A 1 -7.73 17.21 8.54
C MET A 1 -8.19 17.52 7.12
N PHE A 2 -7.52 17.00 6.09
CA PHE A 2 -7.89 17.28 4.69
C PHE A 2 -9.34 16.87 4.44
N GLY A 3 -10.16 17.78 3.87
CA GLY A 3 -11.62 17.59 3.72
C GLY A 3 -12.04 16.34 2.93
N PHE A 4 -11.12 15.73 2.17
CA PHE A 4 -11.34 14.51 1.40
C PHE A 4 -11.41 13.23 2.25
N LEU A 5 -10.76 13.19 3.42
CA LEU A 5 -10.71 11.99 4.28
C LEU A 5 -11.84 11.93 5.31
N LYS A 6 -12.78 12.89 5.32
CA LYS A 6 -13.90 12.89 6.28
C LYS A 6 -14.68 11.57 6.24
N PRO A 7 -15.12 11.04 7.41
CA PRO A 7 -15.98 9.86 7.48
C PRO A 7 -17.19 10.01 6.56
N ALA A 8 -17.71 8.89 6.04
CA ALA A 8 -18.97 8.92 5.30
C ALA A 8 -20.06 9.57 6.18
N PRO A 9 -20.91 10.46 5.64
CA PRO A 9 -22.05 10.96 6.38
C PRO A 9 -22.94 9.79 6.81
N ASP A 10 -23.50 9.85 8.02
CA ASP A 10 -24.47 8.88 8.48
C ASP A 10 -25.64 8.81 7.49
N ALA A 11 -26.12 7.60 7.20
CA ALA A 11 -27.19 7.41 6.23
C ALA A 11 -28.48 8.10 6.71
N GLU A 12 -28.94 9.11 5.96
CA GLU A 12 -30.17 9.87 6.25
C GLU A 12 -31.45 9.00 6.24
N GLN A 13 -31.41 7.85 5.55
CA GLN A 13 -32.53 6.92 5.48
C GLN A 13 -32.16 5.56 6.08
N LYS A 14 -32.79 5.22 7.21
CA LYS A 14 -32.75 3.87 7.78
C LYS A 14 -33.55 2.92 6.88
N ILE A 15 -32.91 1.85 6.45
CA ILE A 15 -33.52 0.80 5.63
C ILE A 15 -34.56 0.04 6.47
N SER A 16 -35.66 -0.45 5.87
CA SER A 16 -36.66 -1.24 6.60
C SER A 16 -36.01 -2.49 7.23
N GLU A 17 -36.36 -2.79 8.49
CA GLU A 17 -35.73 -3.86 9.29
C GLU A 17 -35.76 -5.23 8.61
N GLU A 18 -36.78 -5.49 7.80
CA GLU A 18 -36.96 -6.73 7.03
C GLU A 18 -35.86 -6.94 5.96
N LYS A 19 -35.30 -5.87 5.38
CA LYS A 19 -34.28 -5.94 4.32
C LYS A 19 -32.85 -5.93 4.85
N VAL A 20 -32.65 -5.59 6.13
CA VAL A 20 -31.34 -5.49 6.77
C VAL A 20 -30.52 -6.79 6.69
N PRO A 21 -31.03 -7.98 7.05
CA PRO A 21 -30.19 -9.18 7.08
C PRO A 21 -29.67 -9.58 5.69
N ARG A 22 -30.49 -9.40 4.64
CA ARG A 22 -30.09 -9.68 3.25
C ARG A 22 -29.04 -8.70 2.77
N LEU A 23 -29.27 -7.40 2.94
CA LEU A 23 -28.35 -6.37 2.49
C LEU A 23 -27.03 -6.40 3.26
N TYR A 24 -27.08 -6.66 4.57
CA TYR A 24 -25.89 -6.80 5.41
C TYR A 24 -24.97 -7.91 4.88
N LYS A 25 -25.51 -9.11 4.62
CA LYS A 25 -24.74 -10.23 4.07
C LYS A 25 -24.15 -9.91 2.70
N MET A 26 -24.92 -9.27 1.81
CA MET A 26 -24.44 -8.84 0.50
C MET A 26 -23.28 -7.84 0.59
N TRP A 27 -23.43 -6.80 1.42
CA TRP A 27 -22.38 -5.78 1.60
C TRP A 27 -21.14 -6.35 2.28
N GLN A 28 -21.30 -7.23 3.27
CA GLN A 28 -20.19 -7.90 3.91
C GLN A 28 -19.37 -8.75 2.92
N THR A 29 -20.04 -9.53 2.07
CA THR A 29 -19.36 -10.30 1.01
C THR A 29 -18.66 -9.39 0.00
N ARG A 30 -19.27 -8.27 -0.40
CA ARG A 30 -18.65 -7.28 -1.29
C ARG A 30 -17.40 -6.66 -0.68
N VAL A 31 -17.45 -6.24 0.58
CA VAL A 31 -16.30 -5.67 1.29
C VAL A 31 -15.19 -6.71 1.44
N LEU A 32 -15.54 -7.96 1.77
CA LEU A 32 -14.57 -9.06 1.89
C LEU A 32 -13.84 -9.31 0.56
N ILE A 33 -14.58 -9.46 -0.53
CA ILE A 33 -14.00 -9.69 -1.87
C ILE A 33 -13.15 -8.49 -2.28
N SER A 34 -13.64 -7.27 -2.10
CA SER A 34 -12.91 -6.05 -2.47
C SER A 34 -11.60 -5.92 -1.69
N THR A 35 -11.64 -6.20 -0.38
CA THR A 35 -10.44 -6.14 0.48
C THR A 35 -9.44 -7.24 0.11
N ALA A 36 -9.92 -8.42 -0.29
CA ALA A 36 -9.05 -9.50 -0.77
C ALA A 36 -8.28 -9.09 -2.04
N PHE A 37 -8.97 -8.51 -3.03
CA PHE A 37 -8.32 -8.01 -4.26
C PHE A 37 -7.33 -6.89 -3.99
N VAL A 38 -7.69 -5.95 -3.12
CA VAL A 38 -6.77 -4.87 -2.69
C VAL A 38 -5.52 -5.46 -2.04
N TYR A 39 -5.68 -6.45 -1.16
CA TYR A 39 -4.55 -7.10 -0.49
C TYR A 39 -3.61 -7.80 -1.48
N ILE A 40 -4.16 -8.49 -2.48
CA ILE A 40 -3.38 -9.10 -3.56
C ILE A 40 -2.58 -8.02 -4.32
N GLY A 41 -3.21 -6.90 -4.69
CA GLY A 41 -2.55 -5.79 -5.37
C GLY A 41 -1.38 -5.21 -4.56
N TYR A 42 -1.56 -5.00 -3.26
CA TYR A 42 -0.48 -4.57 -2.37
C TYR A 42 0.67 -5.57 -2.29
N TYR A 43 0.35 -6.87 -2.31
CA TYR A 43 1.37 -7.92 -2.24
C TYR A 43 2.19 -7.99 -3.52
N ILE A 44 1.56 -7.84 -4.69
CA ILE A 44 2.25 -7.76 -5.99
C ILE A 44 3.26 -6.61 -5.95
N ILE A 45 2.82 -5.42 -5.58
CA ILE A 45 3.67 -4.22 -5.50
C ILE A 45 4.86 -4.46 -4.55
N ARG A 46 4.62 -5.08 -3.40
CA ARG A 46 5.67 -5.37 -2.41
C ARG A 46 6.69 -6.40 -2.90
N LEU A 47 6.25 -7.37 -3.72
CA LEU A 47 7.10 -8.46 -4.19
C LEU A 47 7.99 -8.10 -5.38
N ILE A 48 7.73 -6.99 -6.10
CA ILE A 48 8.51 -6.59 -7.28
C ILE A 48 10.02 -6.54 -6.97
N PHE A 49 10.41 -5.90 -5.86
CA PHE A 49 11.81 -5.82 -5.46
C PHE A 49 12.39 -7.19 -5.09
N THR A 50 11.65 -8.02 -4.35
CA THR A 50 12.11 -9.37 -3.97
C THR A 50 12.31 -10.29 -5.17
N VAL A 51 11.51 -10.12 -6.24
CA VAL A 51 11.69 -10.88 -7.48
C VAL A 51 12.88 -10.35 -8.28
N GLN A 52 13.05 -9.03 -8.35
CA GLN A 52 14.04 -8.39 -9.20
C GLN A 52 15.43 -8.20 -8.54
N GLN A 53 15.56 -8.41 -7.24
CA GLN A 53 16.80 -8.20 -6.48
C GLN A 53 18.02 -8.91 -7.08
N ASN A 54 17.85 -10.10 -7.67
CA ASN A 54 18.94 -10.85 -8.28
C ASN A 54 19.42 -10.22 -9.60
N ASP A 55 18.49 -9.71 -10.40
CA ASP A 55 18.81 -9.06 -11.67
C ASP A 55 19.47 -7.70 -11.42
N ILE A 56 18.98 -6.96 -10.42
CA ILE A 56 19.59 -5.71 -9.94
C ILE A 56 21.00 -5.96 -9.38
N SER A 57 21.19 -7.02 -8.59
CA SER A 57 22.50 -7.40 -8.05
C SER A 57 23.51 -7.69 -9.17
N LYS A 58 23.09 -8.41 -10.22
CA LYS A 58 23.95 -8.70 -11.39
C LYS A 58 24.23 -7.47 -12.25
N ALA A 59 23.24 -6.59 -12.43
CA ALA A 59 23.37 -5.40 -13.28
C ALA A 59 24.26 -4.32 -12.64
N TYR A 60 24.14 -4.10 -11.33
CA TYR A 60 24.82 -3.01 -10.61
C TYR A 60 25.91 -3.48 -9.64
N GLY A 61 26.15 -4.79 -9.52
CA GLY A 61 27.22 -5.34 -8.67
C GLY A 61 26.94 -5.30 -7.17
N PHE A 62 25.69 -5.12 -6.74
CA PHE A 62 25.36 -5.08 -5.31
C PHE A 62 25.67 -6.40 -4.61
N SER A 63 26.33 -6.31 -3.46
CA SER A 63 26.55 -7.43 -2.54
C SER A 63 25.25 -7.83 -1.82
N MET A 64 25.18 -9.09 -1.37
CA MET A 64 24.05 -9.60 -0.59
C MET A 64 23.82 -8.80 0.72
N GLY A 65 24.87 -8.24 1.30
CA GLY A 65 24.78 -7.39 2.50
C GLY A 65 24.08 -6.05 2.24
N GLN A 66 24.33 -5.42 1.09
CA GLN A 66 23.68 -4.17 0.70
C GLN A 66 22.19 -4.38 0.41
N ILE A 67 21.84 -5.45 -0.29
CA ILE A 67 20.44 -5.84 -0.53
C ILE A 67 19.71 -6.11 0.79
N GLY A 68 20.37 -6.81 1.72
CA GLY A 68 19.85 -7.04 3.06
C GLY A 68 19.58 -5.75 3.82
N THR A 69 20.49 -4.78 3.74
CA THR A 69 20.34 -3.46 4.37
C THR A 69 19.14 -2.70 3.80
N ILE A 70 18.99 -2.67 2.48
CA ILE A 70 17.83 -2.07 1.80
C ILE A 70 16.52 -2.71 2.31
N LEU A 71 16.47 -4.05 2.37
CA LEU A 71 15.29 -4.78 2.82
C LEU A 71 14.97 -4.52 4.30
N SER A 72 15.99 -4.36 5.15
CA SER A 72 15.81 -3.94 6.55
C SER A 72 15.24 -2.54 6.67
N MET A 73 15.71 -1.58 5.86
CA MET A 73 15.15 -0.22 5.83
C MET A 73 13.69 -0.22 5.39
N PHE A 74 13.32 -1.03 4.39
CA PHE A 74 11.91 -1.25 4.02
C PHE A 74 11.08 -1.79 5.20
N GLY A 75 11.63 -2.73 5.97
CA GLY A 75 10.97 -3.29 7.16
C GLY A 75 10.72 -2.25 8.25
N ILE A 76 11.73 -1.45 8.58
CA ILE A 76 11.64 -0.38 9.59
C ILE A 76 10.65 0.70 9.12
N GLY A 77 10.78 1.17 7.89
CA GLY A 77 9.89 2.16 7.29
C GLY A 77 8.43 1.68 7.27
N TYR A 78 8.20 0.40 6.97
CA TYR A 78 6.87 -0.21 7.04
C TYR A 78 6.31 -0.22 8.47
N GLY A 79 7.13 -0.54 9.47
CA GLY A 79 6.76 -0.52 10.88
C GLY A 79 6.32 0.88 11.35
N ILE A 80 7.14 1.89 11.08
CA ILE A 80 6.82 3.30 11.41
C ILE A 80 5.57 3.75 10.67
N SER A 81 5.48 3.45 9.37
CA SER A 81 4.31 3.79 8.56
C SER A 81 3.04 3.21 9.15
N LYS A 82 3.03 1.95 9.59
CA LYS A 82 1.87 1.31 10.22
C LYS A 82 1.36 2.04 11.46
N LEU A 83 2.27 2.57 12.29
CA LEU A 83 1.90 3.29 13.51
C LEU A 83 1.19 4.62 13.17
N ILE A 84 1.78 5.39 12.25
CA ILE A 84 1.22 6.69 11.83
C ILE A 84 -0.09 6.47 11.08
N MET A 85 -0.09 5.55 10.13
CA MET A 85 -1.21 5.26 9.25
C MET A 85 -2.38 4.56 9.97
N GLY A 86 -2.13 3.81 11.04
CA GLY A 86 -3.19 3.27 11.89
C GLY A 86 -4.04 4.38 12.51
N THR A 87 -3.40 5.39 13.12
CA THR A 87 -4.12 6.53 13.72
C THR A 87 -4.88 7.38 12.69
N LEU A 88 -4.37 7.44 11.44
CA LEU A 88 -5.02 8.15 10.35
C LEU A 88 -6.21 7.34 9.78
N ALA A 89 -6.07 6.01 9.69
CA ALA A 89 -7.12 5.11 9.21
C ALA A 89 -8.36 5.17 10.11
N ASP A 90 -8.18 5.25 11.44
CA ASP A 90 -9.29 5.32 12.41
C ASP A 90 -10.15 6.58 12.24
N ARG A 91 -9.58 7.65 11.67
CA ARG A 91 -10.26 8.95 11.46
C ARG A 91 -10.72 9.14 10.02
N ALA A 92 -10.38 8.24 9.10
CA ALA A 92 -10.59 8.38 7.67
C ALA A 92 -11.73 7.50 7.14
N ASN A 93 -12.36 7.94 6.04
CA ASN A 93 -13.27 7.07 5.29
C ASN A 93 -12.50 5.86 4.70
N PRO A 94 -12.86 4.60 5.04
CA PRO A 94 -12.12 3.41 4.63
C PRO A 94 -11.96 3.29 3.12
N ASN A 95 -13.00 3.63 2.34
CA ASN A 95 -12.97 3.51 0.88
C ASN A 95 -11.98 4.48 0.26
N ARG A 96 -11.94 5.73 0.75
CA ARG A 96 -11.02 6.76 0.25
C ARG A 96 -9.60 6.50 0.72
N TYR A 97 -9.44 6.00 1.94
CA TYR A 97 -8.17 5.66 2.53
C TYR A 97 -7.46 4.52 1.76
N VAL A 98 -8.18 3.45 1.47
CA VAL A 98 -7.64 2.31 0.71
C VAL A 98 -7.32 2.70 -0.74
N ALA A 99 -8.20 3.45 -1.41
CA ALA A 99 -7.97 3.88 -2.79
C ALA A 99 -6.75 4.82 -2.91
N THR A 100 -6.63 5.81 -2.03
CA THR A 100 -5.49 6.73 -2.04
C THR A 100 -4.18 6.02 -1.71
N GLY A 101 -4.18 5.12 -0.72
CA GLY A 101 -3.00 4.32 -0.40
C GLY A 101 -2.52 3.47 -1.58
N LEU A 102 -3.43 2.87 -2.35
CA LEU A 102 -3.07 2.04 -3.49
C LEU A 102 -2.54 2.88 -4.65
N ILE A 103 -3.18 4.01 -4.97
CA ILE A 103 -2.74 4.92 -6.03
C ILE A 103 -1.36 5.49 -5.73
N VAL A 104 -1.13 5.96 -4.50
CA VAL A 104 0.18 6.49 -4.08
C VAL A 104 1.25 5.40 -4.20
N SER A 105 0.96 4.18 -3.75
CA SER A 105 1.89 3.05 -3.87
C SER A 105 2.22 2.70 -5.32
N ALA A 106 1.22 2.72 -6.21
CA ALA A 106 1.40 2.47 -7.63
C ALA A 106 2.25 3.58 -8.30
N ILE A 107 2.00 4.84 -7.98
CA ILE A 107 2.79 5.97 -8.51
C ILE A 107 4.25 5.85 -8.06
N ILE A 108 4.51 5.58 -6.77
CA ILE A 108 5.88 5.44 -6.25
C ILE A 108 6.60 4.28 -6.95
N ASN A 109 5.91 3.14 -7.16
CA ASN A 109 6.50 2.00 -7.88
C ASN A 109 6.74 2.29 -9.37
N ALA A 110 5.83 3.02 -10.02
CA ALA A 110 6.03 3.46 -11.40
C ALA A 110 7.21 4.42 -11.52
N LEU A 111 7.36 5.37 -10.59
CA LEU A 111 8.50 6.28 -10.53
C LEU A 111 9.81 5.52 -10.29
N TYR A 112 9.80 4.50 -9.43
CA TYR A 112 10.97 3.65 -9.20
C TYR A 112 11.37 2.88 -10.47
N GLY A 113 10.40 2.28 -11.17
CA GLY A 113 10.66 1.58 -12.42
C GLY A 113 11.07 2.48 -13.59
N ALA A 114 10.63 3.74 -13.61
CA ALA A 114 10.90 4.68 -14.69
C ALA A 114 12.22 5.47 -14.54
N ASN A 115 12.85 5.45 -13.36
CA ASN A 115 14.08 6.20 -13.10
C ASN A 115 15.30 5.28 -13.03
N PRO A 116 16.03 5.05 -14.15
CA PRO A 116 17.29 4.31 -14.13
C PRO A 116 18.36 4.98 -13.25
N LYS A 117 18.31 6.31 -13.11
CA LYS A 117 19.26 7.11 -12.28
C LYS A 117 19.16 6.86 -10.77
N PHE A 118 18.05 6.32 -10.27
CA PHE A 118 17.91 6.03 -8.83
C PHE A 118 18.96 5.00 -8.37
N TRP A 119 19.27 4.04 -9.24
CA TRP A 119 20.30 3.04 -8.99
C TRP A 119 21.71 3.60 -9.07
N ASP A 120 21.92 4.56 -9.97
CA ASP A 120 23.20 5.24 -10.15
C ASP A 120 23.55 6.14 -8.95
N ASP A 121 22.58 6.89 -8.40
CA ASP A 121 22.80 7.71 -7.20
C ASP A 121 23.11 6.84 -5.97
N CYS A 122 22.45 5.69 -5.84
CA CYS A 122 22.69 4.73 -4.77
C CYS A 122 24.11 4.09 -4.82
N LEU A 123 24.78 4.11 -5.99
CA LEU A 123 26.18 3.69 -6.14
C LEU A 123 27.17 4.77 -5.66
N SER A 124 26.83 6.05 -5.81
CA SER A 124 27.69 7.18 -5.39
C SER A 124 27.76 7.38 -3.87
N ASP A 125 26.73 6.95 -3.13
CA ASP A 125 26.73 7.02 -1.66
C ASP A 125 27.45 5.81 -1.00
N VAL A 126 27.85 4.81 -1.80
CA VAL A 126 28.44 3.55 -1.31
C VAL A 126 29.89 3.32 -1.80
N THR A 127 30.42 4.23 -2.62
CA THR A 127 31.87 4.31 -2.96
C THR A 127 32.54 5.44 -2.21
#